data_AF-A0A399ZDF6-F1
#
_entry.id   AF-A0A399ZDF6-F1
#
_cell.length_a   1.000
_cell.length_b   1.000
_cell.length_c   1.000
_cell.angle_alpha   90.00
_cell.angle_beta   90.00
_cell.angle_gamma   90.00
#
_symmetry.space_group_name_H-M   'P 1'
#
loop_
_entity.id
_entity.type
_entity.pdbx_description
1 polymer ?
#
loop_
_entity_poly.entity_id
_entity_poly.type
_entity_poly.pdbx_seq_one_letter_code
_entity_poly.pdbx_strand_id
1 'polypeptide(L)'
;MLFAFGAVLSPQTASPARAQQETEITLLPGQEHIWRFEYKGDKTEITVVAEAPEGVELGVYEPDATEPVGRGTRRGNEMVWVGKFRAPGVYRAIVTNNTSGPILYSLVVLGESVSGVGRIVESAPPQNANVSTQGGRINLNVNLPTGNRKLTSPIVPANCTPANALPQIINASVKLCPNEIYPPMHFVGNGIGLFGDDARSAVINGGGRQFVVVMEGTGNWIDGVESAPDERDAGAFLCQYDECIFPTQPEPTKIQGGLAYGGGILLLGNNNVTHDTTVRGGTIGVASVDGYNNFLVGNNLSDLNG
;
A
#
# COMPACT_ATOMS: atom_id res chain seq x y z
N MET A 1 52.59 20.28 47.36
CA MET A 1 51.20 20.35 46.87
C MET A 1 51.26 20.10 45.36
N LEU A 2 50.91 18.91 44.86
CA LEU A 2 49.53 18.50 44.43
C LEU A 2 48.98 19.49 43.37
N PHE A 3 48.65 19.15 42.12
CA PHE A 3 48.25 17.91 41.46
C PHE A 3 48.64 17.90 39.97
N ALA A 4 48.88 16.71 39.42
CA ALA A 4 48.81 16.41 37.99
C ALA A 4 47.35 16.05 37.62
N PHE A 5 46.86 16.57 36.48
CA PHE A 5 45.63 16.07 35.83
C PHE A 5 45.99 15.58 34.43
N GLY A 6 45.96 14.26 34.26
CA GLY A 6 45.96 13.63 32.95
C GLY A 6 44.57 13.74 32.33
N ALA A 7 44.50 14.24 31.10
CA ALA A 7 43.31 14.11 30.28
C ALA A 7 43.31 12.73 29.64
N VAL A 8 42.43 11.86 30.11
CA VAL A 8 42.14 10.56 29.51
C VAL A 8 41.38 10.82 28.20
N LEU A 9 41.96 10.43 27.07
CA LEU A 9 41.27 10.32 25.79
C LEU A 9 40.20 9.22 25.91
N SER A 10 38.93 9.60 25.94
CA SER A 10 37.82 8.68 25.80
C SER A 10 37.71 8.21 24.34
N PRO A 11 37.52 6.90 24.07
CA PRO A 11 37.19 6.44 22.73
C PRO A 11 35.77 6.89 22.39
N GLN A 12 35.62 7.68 21.31
CA GLN A 12 34.34 7.93 20.65
C GLN A 12 33.80 6.58 20.15
N THR A 13 32.81 6.08 20.85
CA THR A 13 31.93 5.01 20.38
C THR A 13 31.14 5.56 19.20
N ALA A 14 31.33 4.95 18.03
CA ALA A 14 30.51 5.20 16.86
C ALA A 14 29.03 4.95 17.22
N SER A 15 28.16 5.92 16.98
CA SER A 15 26.72 5.77 17.10
C SER A 15 26.25 4.59 16.24
N PRO A 16 25.42 3.68 16.77
CA PRO A 16 24.82 2.65 15.94
C PRO A 16 23.84 3.31 14.98
N ALA A 17 23.99 2.99 13.69
CA ALA A 17 23.00 3.25 12.69
C ALA A 17 21.64 2.73 13.16
N ARG A 18 20.62 3.55 12.95
CA ARG A 18 19.21 3.37 13.33
C ARG A 18 18.77 1.91 13.03
N ALA A 19 18.66 1.09 14.07
CA ALA A 19 18.09 -0.25 13.98
C ALA A 19 16.66 -0.12 13.45
N GLN A 20 16.44 -0.54 12.21
CA GLN A 20 15.11 -0.69 11.66
C GLN A 20 14.44 -1.86 12.41
N GLN A 21 13.19 -1.61 12.80
CA GLN A 21 12.38 -2.35 13.76
C GLN A 21 12.37 -3.85 13.49
N GLU A 22 12.98 -4.61 14.40
CA GLU A 22 12.98 -6.06 14.48
C GLU A 22 11.55 -6.51 14.87
N THR A 23 10.73 -6.81 13.87
CA THR A 23 9.39 -7.34 14.10
C THR A 23 9.46 -8.83 13.79
N GLU A 24 9.20 -9.67 14.79
CA GLU A 24 9.01 -11.10 14.56
C GLU A 24 7.73 -11.33 13.76
N ILE A 25 7.82 -12.15 12.72
CA ILE A 25 6.73 -12.44 11.79
C ILE A 25 6.57 -13.96 11.67
N THR A 26 5.31 -14.42 11.61
CA THR A 26 5.02 -15.83 11.37
C THR A 26 5.10 -16.18 9.88
N LEU A 27 5.85 -17.23 9.53
CA LEU A 27 5.92 -17.81 8.19
C LEU A 27 5.44 -19.27 8.23
N LEU A 28 4.43 -19.61 7.42
CA LEU A 28 3.82 -20.94 7.40
C LEU A 28 4.68 -21.98 6.65
N PRO A 29 4.49 -23.29 6.88
CA PRO A 29 5.22 -24.34 6.16
C PRO A 29 5.10 -24.22 4.65
N GLY A 30 6.21 -24.35 3.92
CA GLY A 30 6.26 -24.32 2.46
C GLY A 30 5.91 -22.97 1.84
N GLN A 31 5.73 -21.91 2.63
CA GLN A 31 5.50 -20.55 2.15
C GLN A 31 6.82 -19.78 2.06
N GLU A 32 6.76 -18.69 1.32
CA GLU A 32 7.83 -17.70 1.25
C GLU A 32 7.29 -16.30 1.59
N HIS A 33 8.17 -15.47 2.14
CA HIS A 33 7.93 -14.04 2.25
C HIS A 33 8.96 -13.30 1.41
N ILE A 34 8.47 -12.39 0.57
CA ILE A 34 9.30 -11.54 -0.27
C ILE A 34 9.49 -10.21 0.43
N TRP A 35 10.73 -9.76 0.55
CA TRP A 35 11.11 -8.45 1.05
C TRP A 35 11.70 -7.63 -0.08
N ARG A 36 11.34 -6.35 -0.14
CA ARG A 36 11.90 -5.36 -1.05
C ARG A 36 12.89 -4.48 -0.29
N PHE A 37 13.97 -4.09 -0.96
CA PHE A 37 14.81 -2.98 -0.55
C PHE A 37 15.37 -2.26 -1.78
N GLU A 38 15.60 -0.96 -1.65
CA GLU A 38 16.19 -0.12 -2.70
C GLU A 38 17.69 0.01 -2.48
N TYR A 39 18.43 0.06 -3.58
CA TYR A 39 19.88 0.22 -3.56
C TYR A 39 20.36 1.24 -4.59
N LYS A 40 21.31 2.11 -4.19
CA LYS A 40 21.83 3.20 -5.05
C LYS A 40 22.80 2.75 -6.14
N GLY A 41 23.32 1.52 -6.11
CA GLY A 41 24.25 1.03 -7.14
C GLY A 41 25.70 1.50 -6.98
N ASP A 42 26.12 1.89 -5.78
CA ASP A 42 27.44 2.51 -5.50
C ASP A 42 28.54 1.52 -5.07
N LYS A 43 28.27 0.21 -5.13
CA LYS A 43 29.14 -0.90 -4.71
C LYS A 43 29.47 -0.93 -3.21
N THR A 44 28.76 -0.21 -2.36
CA THR A 44 28.82 -0.44 -0.91
C THR A 44 28.35 -1.84 -0.54
N GLU A 45 28.85 -2.35 0.57
CA GLU A 45 28.44 -3.65 1.10
C GLU A 45 26.99 -3.60 1.63
N ILE A 46 26.27 -4.69 1.40
CA ILE A 46 24.93 -4.95 1.92
C ILE A 46 24.99 -6.26 2.69
N THR A 47 24.40 -6.25 3.89
CA THR A 47 24.22 -7.44 4.73
C THR A 47 22.74 -7.69 4.93
N VAL A 48 22.27 -8.89 4.58
CA VAL A 48 20.90 -9.35 4.87
C VAL A 48 20.99 -10.41 5.94
N VAL A 49 20.29 -10.21 7.05
CA VAL A 49 20.22 -11.15 8.17
C VAL A 49 18.77 -11.56 8.36
N ALA A 50 18.51 -12.86 8.37
CA ALA A 50 17.23 -13.41 8.82
C ALA A 50 17.45 -14.28 10.04
N GLU A 51 16.92 -13.88 11.20
CA GLU A 51 16.95 -14.70 12.41
C GLU A 51 15.78 -15.67 12.38
N ALA A 52 16.07 -16.96 12.22
CA ALA A 52 15.07 -17.99 11.99
C ALA A 52 15.59 -19.39 12.39
N PRO A 53 14.71 -20.32 12.80
CA PRO A 53 15.11 -21.68 13.14
C PRO A 53 15.67 -22.46 11.95
N GLU A 54 16.22 -23.64 12.21
CA GLU A 54 16.70 -24.56 11.17
C GLU A 54 15.59 -24.90 10.15
N GLY A 55 15.98 -25.16 8.90
CA GLY A 55 15.04 -25.42 7.80
C GLY A 55 14.51 -24.16 7.10
N VAL A 56 15.05 -22.99 7.43
CA VAL A 56 14.77 -21.74 6.71
C VAL A 56 15.89 -21.44 5.72
N GLU A 57 15.50 -20.98 4.53
CA GLU A 57 16.41 -20.49 3.48
C GLU A 57 16.24 -18.98 3.25
N LEU A 58 17.33 -18.34 2.85
CA LEU A 58 17.38 -16.93 2.45
C LEU A 58 18.00 -16.83 1.05
N GLY A 59 17.30 -16.22 0.11
CA GLY A 59 17.80 -15.88 -1.23
C GLY A 59 17.75 -14.38 -1.48
N VAL A 60 18.77 -13.83 -2.12
CA VAL A 60 18.81 -12.41 -2.55
C VAL A 60 18.75 -12.35 -4.06
N TYR A 61 17.96 -11.43 -4.62
CA TYR A 61 17.65 -11.33 -6.04
C TYR A 61 17.87 -9.90 -6.54
N GLU A 62 18.44 -9.79 -7.73
CA GLU A 62 18.53 -8.52 -8.47
C GLU A 62 17.14 -8.11 -9.03
N PRO A 63 16.98 -6.84 -9.47
CA PRO A 63 15.78 -6.43 -10.21
C PRO A 63 15.48 -7.40 -11.35
N ASP A 64 14.22 -7.82 -11.44
CA ASP A 64 13.68 -8.73 -12.49
C ASP A 64 14.30 -10.15 -12.56
N ALA A 65 15.24 -10.49 -11.69
CA ALA A 65 15.89 -11.80 -11.71
C ALA A 65 14.95 -12.91 -11.20
N THR A 66 14.92 -14.04 -11.90
CA THR A 66 14.16 -15.24 -11.47
C THR A 66 14.97 -16.15 -10.55
N GLU A 67 16.29 -16.02 -10.55
CA GLU A 67 17.22 -16.81 -9.74
C GLU A 67 17.97 -15.93 -8.74
N PRO A 68 18.33 -16.44 -7.55
CA PRO A 68 19.01 -15.65 -6.55
C PRO A 68 20.47 -15.38 -6.99
N VAL A 69 20.89 -14.13 -6.85
CA VAL A 69 22.29 -13.71 -7.02
C VAL A 69 23.18 -14.26 -5.91
N GLY A 70 22.58 -14.62 -4.77
CA GLY A 70 23.25 -15.33 -3.71
C GLY A 70 22.29 -15.85 -2.65
N ARG A 71 22.77 -16.83 -1.89
CA ARG A 71 22.02 -17.49 -0.82
C ARG A 71 22.66 -17.19 0.53
N GLY A 72 21.83 -17.02 1.56
CA GLY A 72 22.29 -16.85 2.93
C GLY A 72 23.07 -18.06 3.42
N THR A 73 24.10 -17.82 4.21
CA THR A 73 24.87 -18.84 4.92
C THR A 73 24.41 -18.88 6.38
N ARG A 74 24.15 -20.07 6.90
CA ARG A 74 23.70 -20.25 8.28
C ARG A 74 24.83 -19.99 9.28
N ARG A 75 24.54 -19.22 10.33
CA ARG A 75 25.40 -18.94 11.49
C ARG A 75 24.55 -19.00 12.76
N GLY A 76 24.50 -20.17 13.40
CA GLY A 76 23.57 -20.41 14.51
C GLY A 76 22.11 -20.28 14.04
N ASN A 77 21.33 -19.42 14.69
CA ASN A 77 19.95 -19.13 14.31
C ASN A 77 19.81 -18.07 13.22
N GLU A 78 20.91 -17.58 12.64
CA GLU A 78 20.87 -16.56 11.61
C GLU A 78 21.16 -17.15 10.23
N MET A 79 20.44 -16.68 9.22
CA MET A 79 20.79 -16.79 7.81
C MET A 79 21.38 -15.45 7.37
N VAL A 80 22.67 -15.45 7.03
CA VAL A 80 23.41 -14.22 6.72
C VAL A 80 23.87 -14.25 5.27
N TRP A 81 23.47 -13.25 4.49
CA TRP A 81 24.05 -12.97 3.18
C TRP A 81 24.81 -11.64 3.21
N VAL A 82 26.00 -11.61 2.61
CA VAL A 82 26.82 -10.40 2.47
C VAL A 82 27.25 -10.27 1.02
N GLY A 83 27.02 -9.11 0.41
CA GLY A 83 27.38 -8.88 -0.99
C GLY A 83 27.35 -7.41 -1.40
N LYS A 84 27.59 -7.18 -2.69
CA LYS A 84 27.66 -5.85 -3.32
C LYS A 84 27.01 -5.91 -4.69
N PHE A 85 26.27 -4.87 -5.05
CA PHE A 85 25.68 -4.74 -6.38
C PHE A 85 26.31 -3.59 -7.17
N ARG A 86 26.23 -3.67 -8.50
CA ARG A 86 26.75 -2.62 -9.39
C ARG A 86 25.66 -1.70 -9.93
N ALA A 87 24.45 -2.21 -10.06
CA ALA A 87 23.32 -1.46 -10.62
C ALA A 87 22.48 -0.87 -9.48
N PRO A 88 21.93 0.35 -9.65
CA PRO A 88 20.85 0.80 -8.79
C PRO A 88 19.58 0.00 -9.09
N GLY A 89 18.68 -0.10 -8.12
CA GLY A 89 17.36 -0.70 -8.35
C GLY A 89 16.66 -1.20 -7.11
N VAL A 90 15.54 -1.89 -7.36
CA VAL A 90 14.72 -2.55 -6.33
C VAL A 90 15.08 -4.02 -6.27
N TYR A 91 15.75 -4.40 -5.18
CA TYR A 91 16.20 -5.76 -4.93
C TYR A 91 15.20 -6.51 -4.05
N ARG A 92 15.27 -7.84 -4.09
CA ARG A 92 14.42 -8.69 -3.26
C ARG A 92 15.23 -9.62 -2.38
N ALA A 93 14.77 -9.82 -1.14
CA ALA A 93 15.22 -10.90 -0.26
C ALA A 93 14.03 -11.82 0.00
N ILE A 94 14.16 -13.10 -0.34
CA ILE A 94 13.10 -14.09 -0.17
C ILE A 94 13.50 -15.02 0.96
N VAL A 95 12.61 -15.16 1.95
CA VAL A 95 12.76 -16.09 3.07
C VAL A 95 11.77 -17.23 2.87
N THR A 96 12.26 -18.46 2.82
CA THR A 96 11.46 -19.65 2.56
C THR A 96 11.47 -20.57 3.78
N ASN A 97 10.29 -21.02 4.22
CA ASN A 97 10.16 -21.97 5.32
C ASN A 97 10.03 -23.40 4.79
N ASN A 98 11.12 -24.17 4.83
CA ASN A 98 11.14 -25.58 4.46
C ASN A 98 10.89 -26.53 5.64
N THR A 99 10.48 -26.01 6.80
CA THR A 99 10.09 -26.85 7.95
C THR A 99 8.66 -27.38 7.80
N SER A 100 8.30 -28.35 8.62
CA SER A 100 6.93 -28.90 8.69
C SER A 100 5.96 -28.04 9.53
N GLY A 101 6.44 -27.00 10.21
CA GLY A 101 5.68 -26.18 11.16
C GLY A 101 5.74 -24.68 10.84
N PRO A 102 4.80 -23.88 11.37
CA PRO A 102 4.93 -22.44 11.31
C PRO A 102 6.15 -22.00 12.13
N ILE A 103 6.85 -20.99 11.65
CA ILE A 103 8.03 -20.43 12.32
C ILE A 103 7.79 -18.96 12.65
N LEU A 104 8.50 -18.46 13.65
CA LEU A 104 8.72 -17.03 13.85
C LEU A 104 10.11 -16.69 13.32
N TYR A 105 10.22 -15.55 12.64
CA TYR A 105 11.50 -15.06 12.17
C TYR A 105 11.49 -13.53 12.07
N SER A 106 12.67 -12.92 12.08
CA SER A 106 12.89 -11.50 11.78
C SER A 106 13.80 -11.36 10.56
N LEU A 107 13.74 -10.23 9.86
CA LEU A 107 14.66 -9.91 8.76
C LEU A 107 15.12 -8.46 8.85
N VAL A 108 16.44 -8.27 8.70
CA VAL A 108 17.10 -6.97 8.69
C VAL A 108 17.98 -6.88 7.45
N VAL A 109 17.88 -5.74 6.73
CA VAL A 109 18.77 -5.40 5.61
C VAL A 109 19.59 -4.18 6.00
N LEU A 110 20.91 -4.34 6.01
CA LEU A 110 21.88 -3.33 6.43
C LEU A 110 22.75 -2.92 5.25
N GLY A 111 23.04 -1.63 5.13
CA GLY A 111 23.97 -1.07 4.15
C GLY A 111 23.81 0.45 4.06
N GLU A 112 24.91 1.16 3.81
CA GLU A 112 24.92 2.63 3.76
C GLU A 112 23.99 3.18 2.65
N SER A 113 23.89 2.44 1.55
CA SER A 113 23.10 2.82 0.37
C SER A 113 21.82 2.01 0.20
N VAL A 114 21.33 1.42 1.29
CA VAL A 114 20.04 0.71 1.34
C VAL A 114 18.94 1.64 1.85
N SER A 115 17.79 1.64 1.20
CA SER A 115 16.57 2.33 1.64
C SER A 115 15.31 1.50 1.38
N GLY A 116 14.15 1.96 1.87
CA GLY A 116 12.85 1.39 1.47
C GLY A 116 12.65 -0.09 1.81
N VAL A 117 13.29 -0.58 2.89
CA VAL A 117 13.17 -1.98 3.32
C VAL A 117 11.74 -2.25 3.79
N GLY A 118 11.08 -3.22 3.16
CA GLY A 118 9.71 -3.58 3.53
C GLY A 118 9.30 -4.93 2.97
N ARG A 119 8.47 -5.67 3.71
CA ARG A 119 7.90 -6.93 3.23
C ARG A 119 6.88 -6.64 2.13
N ILE A 120 7.04 -7.27 0.97
CA ILE A 120 5.98 -7.39 -0.01
C ILE A 120 5.01 -8.41 0.55
N VAL A 121 3.94 -7.92 1.17
CA VAL A 121 2.80 -8.76 1.46
C VAL A 121 2.14 -8.97 0.11
N GLU A 122 2.39 -10.11 -0.53
CA GLU A 122 1.51 -10.57 -1.58
C GLU A 122 0.14 -10.63 -0.92
N SER A 123 -0.72 -9.68 -1.26
CA SER A 123 -2.08 -9.66 -0.78
C SER A 123 -2.73 -10.92 -1.30
N ALA A 124 -2.66 -12.01 -0.53
CA ALA A 124 -3.59 -13.11 -0.67
C ALA A 124 -4.96 -12.44 -0.77
N PRO A 125 -5.74 -12.67 -1.85
CA PRO A 125 -7.05 -12.06 -1.96
C PRO A 125 -7.76 -12.38 -0.65
N PRO A 126 -8.23 -11.38 0.12
CA PRO A 126 -8.83 -11.68 1.40
C PRO A 126 -9.99 -12.65 1.13
N GLN A 127 -9.87 -13.90 1.58
CA GLN A 127 -10.95 -14.90 1.54
C GLN A 127 -12.07 -14.57 2.54
N ASN A 128 -12.32 -13.28 2.75
CA ASN A 128 -13.31 -12.80 3.70
C ASN A 128 -14.56 -12.30 2.99
N ALA A 129 -14.62 -12.27 1.66
CA ALA A 129 -15.80 -11.87 0.92
C ALA A 129 -16.12 -12.88 -0.21
N ASN A 130 -17.19 -13.65 -0.05
CA ASN A 130 -17.76 -14.39 -1.17
C ASN A 130 -18.66 -13.45 -1.98
N VAL A 131 -18.27 -13.20 -3.23
CA VAL A 131 -19.03 -12.38 -4.17
C VAL A 131 -19.99 -13.27 -4.95
N SER A 132 -21.26 -12.90 -5.04
CA SER A 132 -22.20 -13.51 -5.97
C SER A 132 -23.09 -12.50 -6.66
N THR A 133 -23.32 -12.68 -7.95
CA THR A 133 -24.20 -11.82 -8.73
C THR A 133 -25.57 -12.47 -8.89
N GLN A 134 -26.63 -11.81 -8.41
CA GLN A 134 -28.00 -12.31 -8.55
C GLN A 134 -28.94 -11.15 -8.90
N GLY A 135 -29.68 -11.27 -10.00
CA GLY A 135 -30.66 -10.25 -10.42
C GLY A 135 -30.05 -8.88 -10.71
N GLY A 136 -28.83 -8.84 -11.27
CA GLY A 136 -28.10 -7.60 -11.55
C GLY A 136 -27.57 -6.89 -10.31
N ARG A 137 -27.55 -7.56 -9.14
CA ARG A 137 -26.95 -7.05 -7.89
C ARG A 137 -25.76 -7.90 -7.51
N ILE A 138 -24.80 -7.25 -6.86
CA ILE A 138 -23.63 -7.86 -6.25
C ILE A 138 -23.97 -8.13 -4.78
N ASN A 139 -23.81 -9.37 -4.35
CA ASN A 139 -23.93 -9.76 -2.95
C ASN A 139 -22.54 -10.08 -2.42
N LEU A 140 -22.15 -9.41 -1.35
CA LEU A 140 -20.91 -9.68 -0.63
C LEU A 140 -21.25 -10.35 0.69
N ASN A 141 -20.80 -11.58 0.87
CA ASN A 141 -20.85 -12.21 2.19
C ASN A 141 -19.50 -12.01 2.86
N VAL A 142 -19.45 -11.03 3.77
CA VAL A 142 -18.24 -10.61 4.47
C VAL A 142 -18.17 -11.31 5.84
N ASN A 143 -17.09 -12.06 6.08
CA ASN A 143 -16.82 -12.63 7.40
C ASN A 143 -16.06 -11.62 8.25
N LEU A 144 -16.73 -11.06 9.27
CA LEU A 144 -16.12 -10.13 10.22
C LEU A 144 -15.95 -10.81 11.59
N PRO A 145 -15.01 -10.36 12.44
CA PRO A 145 -14.89 -10.85 13.82
C PRO A 145 -16.19 -10.74 14.63
N THR A 146 -17.03 -9.77 14.29
CA THR A 146 -18.35 -9.54 14.91
C THR A 146 -19.46 -10.42 14.33
N GLY A 147 -19.14 -11.33 13.42
CA GLY A 147 -20.07 -12.21 12.72
C GLY A 147 -20.16 -11.93 11.21
N ASN A 148 -20.79 -12.87 10.51
CA ASN A 148 -20.95 -12.80 9.06
C ASN A 148 -21.98 -11.73 8.69
N ARG A 149 -21.64 -10.87 7.73
CA ARG A 149 -22.53 -9.87 7.17
C ARG A 149 -22.75 -10.12 5.69
N LYS A 150 -24.01 -10.01 5.26
CA LYS A 150 -24.37 -9.94 3.85
C LYS A 150 -24.62 -8.48 3.48
N LEU A 151 -23.84 -7.97 2.54
CA LEU A 151 -24.02 -6.67 1.91
C LEU A 151 -24.57 -6.89 0.50
N THR A 152 -25.49 -6.05 0.06
CA THR A 152 -26.12 -6.17 -1.27
C THR A 152 -26.08 -4.82 -1.96
N SER A 153 -25.53 -4.80 -3.17
CA SER A 153 -25.44 -3.59 -3.98
C SER A 153 -26.82 -3.17 -4.51
N PRO A 154 -26.95 -1.90 -4.94
CA PRO A 154 -27.97 -1.47 -5.89
C PRO A 154 -27.88 -2.29 -7.19
N ILE A 155 -28.92 -2.19 -8.03
CA ILE A 155 -28.89 -2.83 -9.36
C ILE A 155 -27.80 -2.16 -10.20
N VAL A 156 -26.90 -2.96 -10.75
CA VAL A 156 -25.89 -2.53 -11.71
C VAL A 156 -26.60 -2.12 -13.00
N PRO A 157 -26.42 -0.88 -13.49
CA PRO A 157 -26.98 -0.48 -14.78
C PRO A 157 -26.53 -1.40 -15.91
N ALA A 158 -27.47 -1.83 -16.76
CA ALA A 158 -27.18 -2.73 -17.87
C ALA A 158 -26.28 -2.08 -18.94
N ASN A 159 -26.47 -0.78 -19.14
CA ASN A 159 -25.67 0.03 -20.07
C ASN A 159 -24.71 0.91 -19.29
N CYS A 160 -23.50 1.08 -19.84
CA CYS A 160 -22.57 2.06 -19.31
C CYS A 160 -23.00 3.50 -19.67
N THR A 161 -22.51 4.48 -18.90
CA THR A 161 -22.76 5.91 -19.12
C THR A 161 -21.47 6.57 -19.58
N PRO A 162 -21.41 7.10 -20.82
CA PRO A 162 -20.21 7.76 -21.33
C PRO A 162 -19.78 8.96 -20.49
N ALA A 163 -18.48 9.24 -20.43
CA ALA A 163 -17.91 10.32 -19.62
C ALA A 163 -18.52 11.70 -19.95
N ASN A 164 -18.82 11.97 -21.22
CA ASN A 164 -19.43 13.23 -21.66
C ASN A 164 -20.93 13.35 -21.33
N ALA A 165 -21.58 12.27 -20.87
CA ALA A 165 -22.98 12.23 -20.51
C ALA A 165 -23.21 12.41 -19.00
N LEU A 166 -22.13 12.43 -18.20
CA LEU A 166 -22.25 12.55 -16.75
C LEU A 166 -22.44 14.00 -16.30
N PRO A 167 -23.44 14.27 -15.44
CA PRO A 167 -23.58 15.57 -14.80
C PRO A 167 -22.50 15.77 -13.73
N GLN A 168 -22.30 17.01 -13.29
CA GLN A 168 -21.39 17.33 -12.19
C GLN A 168 -21.80 16.68 -10.86
N ILE A 169 -23.11 16.57 -10.61
CA ILE A 169 -23.69 15.90 -9.44
C ILE A 169 -24.52 14.72 -9.94
N ILE A 170 -24.16 13.53 -9.49
CA ILE A 170 -24.77 12.27 -9.90
C ILE A 170 -25.65 11.76 -8.75
N ASN A 171 -26.94 11.56 -9.02
CA ASN A 171 -27.92 11.13 -8.02
C ASN A 171 -28.57 9.77 -8.36
N ALA A 172 -27.94 9.01 -9.26
CA ALA A 172 -28.39 7.70 -9.73
C ALA A 172 -27.21 6.75 -9.85
N SER A 173 -27.50 5.45 -9.97
CA SER A 173 -26.46 4.46 -10.22
C SER A 173 -25.87 4.60 -11.63
N VAL A 174 -24.55 4.49 -11.73
CA VAL A 174 -23.77 4.64 -12.98
C VAL A 174 -22.84 3.44 -13.15
N LYS A 175 -22.78 2.91 -14.37
CA LYS A 175 -21.73 1.98 -14.82
C LYS A 175 -20.80 2.72 -15.77
N LEU A 176 -19.49 2.65 -15.56
CA LEU A 176 -18.49 3.29 -16.41
C LEU A 176 -18.31 2.51 -17.71
N CYS A 177 -18.03 3.22 -18.80
CA CYS A 177 -17.78 2.62 -20.11
C CYS A 177 -16.31 2.17 -20.25
N PRO A 178 -16.05 1.01 -20.88
CA PRO A 178 -14.70 0.51 -21.08
C PRO A 178 -13.78 1.52 -21.78
N ASN A 179 -12.53 1.60 -21.33
CA ASN A 179 -11.45 2.43 -21.89
C ASN A 179 -11.73 3.94 -21.93
N GLU A 180 -12.67 4.44 -21.14
CA GLU A 180 -12.90 5.87 -21.00
C GLU A 180 -12.20 6.46 -19.77
N ILE A 181 -11.80 7.72 -19.89
CA ILE A 181 -11.26 8.51 -18.77
C ILE A 181 -12.36 9.45 -18.27
N TYR A 182 -12.70 9.31 -17.00
CA TYR A 182 -13.74 10.08 -16.33
C TYR A 182 -13.13 11.24 -15.55
N PRO A 183 -13.79 12.42 -15.54
CA PRO A 183 -13.42 13.50 -14.64
C PRO A 183 -13.79 13.14 -13.19
N PRO A 184 -13.34 13.91 -12.19
CA PRO A 184 -13.81 13.77 -10.81
C PRO A 184 -15.33 13.82 -10.71
N MET A 185 -15.90 12.93 -9.91
CA MET A 185 -17.34 12.72 -9.78
C MET A 185 -17.83 12.97 -8.36
N HIS A 186 -18.98 13.62 -8.25
CA HIS A 186 -19.67 13.82 -6.98
C HIS A 186 -21.03 13.12 -7.00
N PHE A 187 -21.18 12.09 -6.18
CA PHE A 187 -22.40 11.34 -6.00
C PHE A 187 -23.14 11.85 -4.76
N VAL A 188 -24.43 12.17 -4.92
CA VAL A 188 -25.30 12.63 -3.83
C VAL A 188 -26.59 11.85 -3.87
N GLY A 189 -26.81 10.97 -2.89
CA GLY A 189 -28.03 10.16 -2.82
C GLY A 189 -27.92 9.00 -1.83
N ASN A 190 -28.95 8.16 -1.80
CA ASN A 190 -28.98 6.96 -0.96
C ASN A 190 -29.25 5.73 -1.80
N GLY A 191 -28.56 4.63 -1.51
CA GLY A 191 -28.75 3.38 -2.24
C GLY A 191 -28.39 3.45 -3.72
N ILE A 192 -27.46 4.34 -4.10
CA ILE A 192 -26.94 4.47 -5.48
C ILE A 192 -25.56 3.83 -5.60
N GLY A 193 -25.18 3.44 -6.81
CA GLY A 193 -23.93 2.73 -7.05
C GLY A 193 -23.08 3.32 -8.17
N LEU A 194 -21.77 3.34 -7.98
CA LEU A 194 -20.77 3.57 -9.02
C LEU A 194 -20.10 2.23 -9.33
N PHE A 195 -20.18 1.78 -10.57
CA PHE A 195 -19.68 0.48 -11.02
C PHE A 195 -18.66 0.67 -12.13
N GLY A 196 -17.49 0.02 -12.02
CA GLY A 196 -16.54 -0.09 -13.12
C GLY A 196 -17.08 -0.89 -14.31
N ASP A 197 -16.36 -0.85 -15.42
CA ASP A 197 -16.58 -1.78 -16.51
C ASP A 197 -16.02 -3.17 -16.16
N ASP A 198 -16.49 -4.21 -16.85
CA ASP A 198 -16.14 -5.60 -16.52
C ASP A 198 -14.64 -5.90 -16.72
N ALA A 199 -13.96 -5.12 -17.58
CA ALA A 199 -12.53 -5.24 -17.84
C ALA A 199 -11.68 -4.32 -16.93
N ARG A 200 -12.30 -3.50 -16.08
CA ARG A 200 -11.64 -2.48 -15.23
C ARG A 200 -10.70 -1.57 -16.01
N SER A 201 -11.15 -1.16 -17.19
CA SER A 201 -10.40 -0.31 -18.11
C SER A 201 -10.80 1.16 -18.03
N ALA A 202 -11.94 1.46 -17.41
CA ALA A 202 -12.37 2.82 -17.12
C ALA A 202 -11.57 3.40 -15.95
N VAL A 203 -11.01 4.60 -16.14
CA VAL A 203 -10.20 5.28 -15.12
C VAL A 203 -10.84 6.60 -14.76
N ILE A 204 -11.02 6.86 -13.47
CA ILE A 204 -11.40 8.18 -12.97
C ILE A 204 -10.12 8.94 -12.64
N ASN A 205 -9.82 9.96 -13.44
CA ASN A 205 -8.59 10.71 -13.32
C ASN A 205 -8.83 12.03 -12.57
N GLY A 206 -8.02 12.27 -11.55
CA GLY A 206 -8.05 13.50 -10.78
C GLY A 206 -7.51 14.67 -11.58
N GLY A 207 -8.37 15.62 -11.93
CA GLY A 207 -7.91 16.96 -12.31
C GLY A 207 -7.36 17.68 -11.07
N GLY A 208 -6.09 17.44 -10.75
CA GLY A 208 -5.36 18.03 -9.62
C GLY A 208 -5.64 17.41 -8.24
N ARG A 209 -5.39 18.22 -7.21
CA ARG A 209 -5.39 17.83 -5.79
C ARG A 209 -6.82 17.73 -5.23
N GLN A 210 -7.54 16.68 -5.61
CA GLN A 210 -8.87 16.36 -5.09
C GLN A 210 -9.17 14.87 -5.06
N PHE A 211 -10.16 14.48 -4.25
CA PHE A 211 -10.78 13.16 -4.38
C PHE A 211 -11.45 13.05 -5.74
N VAL A 212 -11.27 11.92 -6.42
CA VAL A 212 -11.85 11.71 -7.74
C VAL A 212 -13.26 11.15 -7.66
N VAL A 213 -13.60 10.55 -6.52
CA VAL A 213 -14.98 10.21 -6.17
C VAL A 213 -15.28 10.78 -4.81
N VAL A 214 -16.29 11.64 -4.74
CA VAL A 214 -16.92 12.04 -3.49
C VAL A 214 -18.30 11.40 -3.47
N MET A 215 -18.62 10.68 -2.40
CA MET A 215 -19.90 9.98 -2.27
C MET A 215 -20.60 10.38 -0.98
N GLU A 216 -21.66 11.17 -1.13
CA GLU A 216 -22.50 11.67 -0.04
C GLU A 216 -23.78 10.84 0.09
N GLY A 217 -24.09 10.46 1.33
CA GLY A 217 -25.34 9.78 1.71
C GLY A 217 -25.14 8.39 2.29
N THR A 218 -26.19 7.58 2.27
CA THR A 218 -26.28 6.32 3.01
C THR A 218 -26.56 5.12 2.12
N GLY A 219 -25.87 4.01 2.38
CA GLY A 219 -26.11 2.76 1.66
C GLY A 219 -25.63 2.77 0.21
N ASN A 220 -24.71 3.68 -0.12
CA ASN A 220 -24.15 3.79 -1.46
C ASN A 220 -23.06 2.75 -1.69
N TRP A 221 -22.78 2.46 -2.97
CA TRP A 221 -21.90 1.36 -3.37
C TRP A 221 -20.88 1.82 -4.41
N ILE A 222 -19.64 1.40 -4.26
CA ILE A 222 -18.58 1.56 -5.26
C ILE A 222 -17.99 0.18 -5.52
N ASP A 223 -17.95 -0.25 -6.78
CA ASP A 223 -17.48 -1.58 -7.18
C ASP A 223 -16.58 -1.54 -8.40
N GLY A 224 -15.41 -2.19 -8.35
CA GLY A 224 -14.62 -2.46 -9.55
C GLY A 224 -14.06 -1.21 -10.23
N VAL A 225 -13.97 -0.09 -9.54
CA VAL A 225 -13.54 1.20 -10.09
C VAL A 225 -12.02 1.30 -10.08
N GLU A 226 -11.43 1.88 -11.12
CA GLU A 226 -10.03 2.33 -11.12
C GLU A 226 -9.94 3.85 -11.04
N SER A 227 -9.01 4.34 -10.22
CA SER A 227 -8.80 5.76 -9.98
C SER A 227 -7.32 6.11 -9.85
N ALA A 228 -6.97 7.29 -10.35
CA ALA A 228 -5.60 7.81 -10.36
C ALA A 228 -5.59 9.35 -10.19
N PRO A 229 -4.54 9.93 -9.58
CA PRO A 229 -4.36 11.38 -9.53
C PRO A 229 -3.95 11.93 -10.90
N ASP A 230 -3.87 13.26 -10.98
CA ASP A 230 -3.20 13.96 -12.07
C ASP A 230 -1.76 13.43 -12.21
N GLU A 231 -1.28 13.20 -13.43
CA GLU A 231 0.09 12.75 -13.69
C GLU A 231 1.14 13.68 -13.07
N ARG A 232 0.84 14.98 -12.93
CA ARG A 232 1.74 15.95 -12.30
C ARG A 232 1.85 15.80 -10.78
N ASP A 233 0.85 15.19 -10.16
CA ASP A 233 0.81 14.94 -8.73
C ASP A 233 1.27 13.49 -8.40
N ALA A 234 1.42 12.63 -9.40
CA ALA A 234 1.94 11.27 -9.22
C ALA A 234 3.41 11.29 -8.74
N GLY A 235 3.71 10.62 -7.62
CA GLY A 235 5.06 10.54 -7.06
C GLY A 235 5.50 11.77 -6.24
N ALA A 236 4.64 12.77 -6.06
CA ALA A 236 4.94 13.90 -5.19
C ALA A 236 4.82 13.49 -3.71
N PHE A 237 5.78 13.92 -2.88
CA PHE A 237 5.62 13.90 -1.42
C PHE A 237 4.58 14.94 -1.03
N LEU A 238 3.43 14.49 -0.53
CA LEU A 238 2.29 15.34 -0.24
C LEU A 238 1.93 15.26 1.24
N CYS A 239 1.66 16.43 1.83
CA CYS A 239 1.32 16.54 3.23
C CYS A 239 -0.14 16.13 3.48
N GLN A 240 -0.38 15.25 4.46
CA GLN A 240 -1.73 14.87 4.87
C GLN A 240 -2.50 15.99 5.63
N TYR A 241 -1.78 16.94 6.24
CA TYR A 241 -2.34 18.05 7.01
C TYR A 241 -2.40 19.34 6.19
N ASP A 242 -3.17 20.35 6.60
CA ASP A 242 -3.20 21.67 5.93
C ASP A 242 -1.78 22.26 5.69
N GLU A 243 -0.82 21.92 6.55
CA GLU A 243 0.59 22.25 6.36
C GLU A 243 1.51 21.18 6.99
N CYS A 244 2.56 20.77 6.29
CA CYS A 244 3.66 19.98 6.83
C CYS A 244 4.94 20.81 6.80
N ILE A 245 5.64 20.83 7.92
CA ILE A 245 6.93 21.49 8.05
C ILE A 245 8.01 20.41 8.06
N PHE A 246 8.78 20.33 6.98
CA PHE A 246 9.92 19.43 6.90
C PHE A 246 11.18 20.14 7.40
N PRO A 247 11.93 19.54 8.35
CA PRO A 247 13.16 20.13 8.87
C PRO A 247 14.30 19.94 7.85
N THR A 248 14.26 20.71 6.76
CA THR A 248 15.33 20.84 5.78
C THR A 248 16.31 21.94 6.20
N GLN A 249 17.54 21.91 5.67
CA GLN A 249 18.51 22.99 5.86
C GLN A 249 18.69 23.77 4.55
N PRO A 250 18.90 25.11 4.59
CA PRO A 250 19.09 25.94 5.79
C PRO A 250 17.80 26.39 6.50
N GLU A 251 16.64 26.27 5.85
CA GLU A 251 15.35 26.63 6.42
C GLU A 251 14.33 25.50 6.24
N PRO A 252 13.38 25.32 7.17
CA PRO A 252 12.33 24.31 7.04
C PRO A 252 11.48 24.54 5.78
N THR A 253 11.32 23.50 4.97
CA THR A 253 10.41 23.53 3.83
C THR A 253 8.99 23.33 4.32
N LYS A 254 8.13 24.32 4.07
CA LYS A 254 6.69 24.20 4.27
C LYS A 254 6.03 23.64 3.02
N ILE A 255 5.34 22.52 3.15
CA ILE A 255 4.49 21.95 2.12
C ILE A 255 3.05 22.17 2.58
N GLN A 256 2.28 22.96 1.81
CA GLN A 256 0.84 23.08 2.03
C GLN A 256 0.18 21.74 1.73
N GLY A 257 -0.59 21.23 2.68
CA GLY A 257 -1.55 20.16 2.44
C GLY A 257 -2.98 20.66 2.69
N GLY A 258 -3.88 19.77 3.12
CA GLY A 258 -5.34 19.90 2.91
C GLY A 258 -6.11 18.58 2.77
N LEU A 259 -7.43 18.64 2.58
CA LEU A 259 -8.29 17.45 2.61
C LEU A 259 -8.36 16.70 1.27
N ALA A 260 -7.59 17.10 0.26
CA ALA A 260 -7.89 16.82 -1.13
C ALA A 260 -6.63 16.29 -1.84
N TYR A 261 -6.30 14.99 -1.72
CA TYR A 261 -5.01 14.48 -2.23
C TYR A 261 -5.06 13.27 -3.14
N GLY A 262 -5.69 13.53 -4.29
CA GLY A 262 -5.37 12.98 -5.60
C GLY A 262 -5.75 11.51 -5.75
N GLY A 263 -6.64 11.21 -6.70
CA GLY A 263 -6.97 9.82 -7.06
C GLY A 263 -7.86 9.07 -6.06
N GLY A 264 -8.02 9.56 -4.83
CA GLY A 264 -8.76 8.86 -3.79
C GLY A 264 -10.29 8.90 -3.88
N ILE A 265 -10.92 8.15 -2.98
CA ILE A 265 -12.37 8.13 -2.75
C ILE A 265 -12.69 8.71 -1.38
N LEU A 266 -13.68 9.61 -1.30
CA LEU A 266 -14.20 10.17 -0.06
C LEU A 266 -15.65 9.74 0.17
N LEU A 267 -15.92 9.15 1.34
CA LEU A 267 -17.25 8.77 1.80
C LEU A 267 -17.74 9.77 2.86
N LEU A 268 -18.80 10.51 2.52
CA LEU A 268 -19.49 11.48 3.37
C LEU A 268 -20.87 10.91 3.77
N GLY A 269 -20.87 9.95 4.69
CA GLY A 269 -22.09 9.33 5.19
C GLY A 269 -21.90 7.91 5.70
N ASN A 270 -22.98 7.14 5.75
CA ASN A 270 -23.05 5.92 6.56
C ASN A 270 -23.41 4.67 5.76
N ASN A 271 -23.02 3.50 6.25
CA ASN A 271 -23.39 2.21 5.66
C ASN A 271 -23.01 2.09 4.17
N ASN A 272 -22.01 2.83 3.71
CA ASN A 272 -21.53 2.79 2.33
C ASN A 272 -20.55 1.63 2.15
N VAL A 273 -20.39 1.16 0.92
CA VAL A 273 -19.51 0.05 0.57
C VAL A 273 -18.56 0.48 -0.55
N THR A 274 -17.27 0.27 -0.34
CA THR A 274 -16.25 0.32 -1.40
C THR A 274 -15.65 -1.06 -1.53
N HIS A 275 -15.87 -1.68 -2.68
CA HIS A 275 -15.48 -3.04 -2.98
C HIS A 275 -14.63 -3.12 -4.25
N ASP A 276 -13.59 -3.95 -4.21
CA ASP A 276 -12.83 -4.36 -5.40
C ASP A 276 -12.33 -3.19 -6.27
N THR A 277 -12.06 -2.07 -5.60
CA THR A 277 -11.65 -0.81 -6.22
C THR A 277 -10.13 -0.70 -6.19
N THR A 278 -9.56 -0.14 -7.24
CA THR A 278 -8.14 0.17 -7.34
C THR A 278 -7.92 1.68 -7.28
N VAL A 279 -7.11 2.12 -6.30
CA VAL A 279 -6.67 3.51 -6.17
C VAL A 279 -5.15 3.54 -6.30
N ARG A 280 -4.64 4.23 -7.32
CA ARG A 280 -3.20 4.30 -7.64
C ARG A 280 -2.64 5.70 -7.44
N GLY A 281 -1.38 5.82 -7.04
CA GLY A 281 -0.59 7.06 -7.17
C GLY A 281 -0.94 8.22 -6.22
N GLY A 282 -2.08 8.15 -5.55
CA GLY A 282 -2.61 9.18 -4.65
C GLY A 282 -1.99 9.18 -3.26
N THR A 283 -2.32 10.17 -2.44
CA THR A 283 -1.94 10.19 -1.01
C THR A 283 -2.98 9.49 -0.15
N ILE A 284 -4.24 9.53 -0.57
CA ILE A 284 -5.36 8.94 0.16
C ILE A 284 -6.05 7.92 -0.75
N GLY A 285 -6.11 6.67 -0.29
CA GLY A 285 -6.84 5.60 -0.98
C GLY A 285 -8.35 5.78 -0.88
N VAL A 286 -8.90 5.44 0.28
CA VAL A 286 -10.32 5.65 0.61
C VAL A 286 -10.41 6.30 1.99
N ALA A 287 -11.12 7.42 2.09
CA ALA A 287 -11.38 8.14 3.32
C ALA A 287 -12.87 8.08 3.66
N SER A 288 -13.17 8.07 4.96
CA SER A 288 -14.51 8.28 5.48
C SER A 288 -14.46 9.38 6.53
N VAL A 289 -15.32 10.38 6.39
CA VAL A 289 -15.40 11.53 7.30
C VAL A 289 -16.80 11.58 7.87
N ASP A 290 -16.89 11.70 9.20
CA ASP A 290 -18.14 11.75 9.98
C ASP A 290 -19.14 10.62 9.67
N GLY A 291 -18.62 9.50 9.14
CA GLY A 291 -19.38 8.34 8.72
C GLY A 291 -19.19 7.14 9.65
N TYR A 292 -20.20 6.29 9.77
CA TYR A 292 -20.14 5.04 10.52
C TYR A 292 -20.64 3.86 9.68
N ASN A 293 -20.18 2.66 10.05
CA ASN A 293 -20.50 1.39 9.38
C ASN A 293 -20.19 1.37 7.88
N ASN A 294 -19.19 2.12 7.42
CA ASN A 294 -18.71 2.00 6.04
C ASN A 294 -17.84 0.74 5.91
N PHE A 295 -18.01 0.00 4.82
CA PHE A 295 -17.30 -1.25 4.56
C PHE A 295 -16.32 -1.07 3.41
N LEU A 296 -15.05 -1.37 3.66
CA LEU A 296 -13.99 -1.33 2.67
C LEU A 296 -13.47 -2.77 2.48
N VAL A 297 -13.78 -3.38 1.34
CA VAL A 297 -13.60 -4.82 1.14
C VAL A 297 -12.84 -5.09 -0.16
N GLY A 298 -11.70 -5.78 -0.08
CA GLY A 298 -10.98 -6.24 -1.27
C GLY A 298 -10.45 -5.11 -2.16
N ASN A 299 -10.23 -3.91 -1.62
CA ASN A 299 -9.67 -2.79 -2.38
C ASN A 299 -8.15 -2.93 -2.52
N ASN A 300 -7.62 -2.51 -3.67
CA ASN A 300 -6.19 -2.41 -3.92
C ASN A 300 -5.76 -0.95 -3.83
N LEU A 301 -4.89 -0.65 -2.86
CA LEU A 301 -4.33 0.68 -2.65
C LEU A 301 -2.83 0.59 -2.97
N SER A 302 -2.45 1.00 -4.18
CA SER A 302 -1.08 0.83 -4.68
C SER A 302 -0.41 2.17 -5.01
N ASP A 303 0.92 2.17 -4.99
CA ASP A 303 1.74 3.32 -5.40
C ASP A 303 1.37 4.63 -4.67
N LEU A 304 0.87 4.51 -3.44
CA LEU A 304 0.47 5.66 -2.63
C LEU A 304 1.70 6.41 -2.13
N ASN A 305 1.69 7.73 -2.28
CA ASN A 305 2.74 8.62 -1.78
C ASN A 305 2.21 9.41 -0.58
N GLY A 306 2.63 9.03 0.62
CA GLY A 306 2.28 9.66 1.90
C GLY A 306 3.42 9.55 2.90
#